data_AF-A0A6P0WVX7-F1
#
_entry.id   AF-A0A6P0WVX7-F1
#
_cell.length_a   1.000
_cell.length_b   1.000
_cell.length_c   1.000
_cell.angle_alpha   90.00
_cell.angle_beta   90.00
_cell.angle_gamma   90.00
#
_symmetry.space_group_name_H-M   'P 1'
#
loop_
_entity.id
_entity.type
_entity.pdbx_description
1 polymer ?
#
loop_
_entity_poly.entity_id
_entity_poly.type
_entity_poly.pdbx_seq_one_letter_code
_entity_poly.pdbx_strand_id
1 'polypeptide(L)'
;MFRELYKQEKLAELQEEWDAWREEIQELKKSLQIDDLAPKQRIRVKGQIKAAEAELQEISQQIEVLDKNVSSEQLYKLLLRLGYKRQVRLFRQLVEAQSISAFLIHGSPEHGQRWLLNRLVGQYVPQSISGKVVKIDLSRKVRRTNVSALWRQLGSYFNLTGRGISPSEIAERVYRCWQTQNVLFVFHDVDCMPPAYLQ
;
A
#
# COMPACT_ATOMS: atom_id res chain seq x y z
N MET A 1 16.60 11.04 -5.40
CA MET A 1 17.03 11.65 -6.67
C MET A 1 17.88 10.67 -7.47
N PHE A 2 19.04 10.22 -6.97
CA PHE A 2 19.88 9.21 -7.64
C PHE A 2 19.21 7.86 -7.93
N ARG A 3 18.39 7.31 -7.01
CA ARG A 3 17.68 6.04 -7.24
C ARG A 3 16.57 6.13 -8.30
N GLU A 4 16.03 7.32 -8.57
CA GLU A 4 15.02 7.49 -9.62
C GLU A 4 15.65 7.59 -10.99
N LEU A 5 16.71 8.38 -11.10
CA LEU A 5 17.48 8.54 -12.32
C LEU A 5 18.01 7.18 -12.77
N TYR A 6 18.58 6.40 -11.85
CA TYR A 6 19.02 5.04 -12.13
C TYR A 6 17.88 4.11 -12.63
N LYS A 7 16.67 4.22 -12.07
CA LYS A 7 15.52 3.42 -12.53
C LYS A 7 15.01 3.85 -13.90
N GLN A 8 15.04 5.15 -14.19
CA GLN A 8 14.63 5.72 -15.46
C GLN A 8 15.64 5.42 -16.57
N GLU A 9 16.94 5.54 -16.27
CA GLU A 9 18.04 5.12 -17.15
C GLU A 9 17.94 3.63 -17.44
N LYS A 10 17.76 2.78 -16.42
CA LYS A 10 17.58 1.34 -16.60
C LYS A 10 16.31 0.98 -17.40
N LEU A 11 15.23 1.74 -17.27
CA LEU A 11 14.03 1.54 -18.08
C LEU A 11 14.29 1.87 -19.55
N ALA A 12 15.04 2.95 -19.82
CA ALA A 12 15.42 3.35 -21.17
C ALA A 12 16.37 2.34 -21.82
N GLU A 13 17.37 1.84 -21.08
CA GLU A 13 18.27 0.77 -21.54
C GLU A 13 17.49 -0.50 -21.92
N LEU A 14 16.57 -0.95 -21.06
CA LEU A 14 15.74 -2.12 -21.35
C LEU A 14 14.78 -1.91 -22.53
N GLN A 15 14.33 -0.67 -22.76
CA GLN A 15 13.50 -0.32 -23.91
C GLN A 15 14.30 -0.34 -25.22
N GLU A 16 15.53 0.17 -25.22
CA GLU A 16 16.44 0.08 -26.37
C GLU A 16 16.80 -1.37 -26.71
N GLU A 17 17.10 -2.20 -25.70
CA GLU A 17 17.35 -3.64 -25.89
C GLU A 17 16.12 -4.34 -26.48
N TRP A 18 14.92 -4.01 -25.99
CA TRP A 18 13.68 -4.59 -26.49
C TRP A 18 13.39 -4.22 -27.95
N ASP A 19 13.65 -2.97 -28.35
CA ASP A 19 13.50 -2.53 -29.73
C ASP A 19 14.50 -3.23 -30.66
N ALA A 20 15.76 -3.39 -30.23
CA ALA A 20 16.79 -4.11 -30.99
C ALA A 20 16.42 -5.59 -31.23
N TRP A 21 15.99 -6.30 -30.17
CA TRP A 21 15.56 -7.70 -30.29
C TRP A 21 14.31 -7.87 -31.17
N ARG A 22 13.40 -6.88 -31.14
CA ARG A 22 12.22 -6.87 -32.01
C ARG A 22 12.61 -6.72 -33.48
N GLU A 23 13.56 -5.85 -33.80
CA GLU A 23 14.09 -5.69 -35.15
C GLU A 23 14.80 -6.95 -35.64
N GLU A 24 15.62 -7.59 -34.80
CA GLU A 24 16.31 -8.84 -35.13
C GLU A 24 15.31 -9.96 -35.46
N ILE A 25 14.24 -10.11 -34.67
CA ILE A 25 13.18 -11.09 -34.95
C ILE A 25 12.45 -10.77 -36.27
N GLN A 26 12.24 -9.49 -36.59
CA GLN A 26 11.66 -9.13 -37.88
C GLN A 26 12.57 -9.54 -39.04
N GLU A 27 13.87 -9.31 -38.95
CA GLU A 27 14.84 -9.72 -39.96
C GLU A 27 14.93 -11.25 -40.10
N LEU A 28 14.94 -11.98 -38.99
CA LEU A 28 14.89 -13.44 -39.00
C LEU A 28 13.59 -13.95 -39.64
N LYS A 29 12.44 -13.31 -39.38
CA LYS A 29 11.16 -13.65 -40.01
C LYS A 29 11.13 -13.34 -41.51
N LYS A 30 11.73 -12.23 -41.95
CA LYS A 30 11.90 -11.91 -43.38
C LYS A 30 12.78 -12.95 -44.08
N SER A 31 13.87 -13.38 -43.44
CA SER A 31 14.77 -14.41 -44.01
C SER A 31 14.05 -15.74 -44.27
N LEU A 32 13.10 -16.12 -43.40
CA LEU A 32 12.28 -17.33 -43.55
C LEU A 32 11.28 -17.28 -44.71
N GLN A 33 10.94 -16.10 -45.22
CA GLN A 33 10.05 -15.93 -46.37
C GLN A 33 10.76 -16.15 -47.71
N ILE A 34 12.09 -16.31 -47.71
CA ILE A 34 12.88 -16.59 -48.90
C ILE A 34 12.81 -18.10 -49.19
N ASP A 35 12.25 -18.47 -50.35
CA ASP A 35 11.93 -19.87 -50.69
C ASP A 35 13.15 -20.80 -50.82
N ASP A 36 14.36 -20.26 -51.00
CA ASP A 36 15.61 -21.01 -51.23
C ASP A 36 16.30 -21.59 -49.98
N LEU A 37 15.73 -21.44 -48.78
CA LEU A 37 16.37 -21.96 -47.57
C LEU A 37 16.26 -23.48 -47.43
N ALA A 38 17.42 -24.14 -47.27
CA ALA A 38 17.49 -25.58 -47.01
C ALA A 38 16.78 -25.95 -45.70
N PRO A 39 16.16 -27.15 -45.58
CA PRO A 39 15.35 -27.54 -44.42
C PRO A 39 16.08 -27.42 -43.06
N LYS A 40 17.38 -27.72 -43.02
CA LYS A 40 18.21 -27.60 -41.80
C LYS A 40 18.41 -26.13 -41.38
N GLN A 41 18.52 -25.20 -42.33
CA GLN A 41 18.64 -23.77 -42.05
C GLN A 41 17.33 -23.19 -41.54
N ARG A 42 16.18 -23.61 -42.11
CA ARG A 42 14.85 -23.22 -41.62
C ARG A 42 14.62 -23.63 -40.16
N ILE A 43 15.04 -24.84 -39.78
CA ILE A 43 14.93 -25.32 -38.38
C ILE A 43 15.82 -24.48 -37.44
N ARG A 44 17.05 -24.17 -37.85
CA ARG A 44 17.99 -23.35 -37.07
C ARG A 44 17.43 -21.95 -36.82
N VAL A 45 16.95 -21.28 -37.87
CA VAL A 45 16.39 -19.92 -37.76
C VAL A 45 15.12 -19.90 -36.91
N LYS A 46 14.23 -20.91 -37.02
CA LYS A 46 13.08 -21.06 -36.13
C LYS A 46 13.47 -21.23 -34.66
N GLY A 47 14.57 -21.94 -34.39
CA GLY A 47 15.13 -22.05 -33.04
C GLY A 47 15.62 -20.72 -32.49
N GLN A 48 16.30 -19.92 -33.32
CA GLN A 48 16.79 -18.59 -32.95
C GLN A 48 15.63 -17.61 -32.68
N ILE A 49 14.58 -17.63 -33.52
CA ILE A 49 13.38 -16.81 -33.29
C ILE A 49 12.72 -17.19 -31.96
N LYS A 50 12.58 -18.49 -31.67
CA LYS A 50 11.96 -18.93 -30.42
C LYS A 50 12.77 -18.52 -29.18
N ALA A 51 14.10 -18.53 -29.28
CA ALA A 51 14.97 -18.05 -28.20
C ALA A 51 14.83 -16.54 -28.01
N ALA A 52 14.90 -15.75 -29.09
CA ALA A 52 14.74 -14.30 -29.04
C ALA A 52 13.33 -13.86 -28.57
N GLU A 53 12.28 -14.59 -28.94
CA GLU A 53 10.91 -14.35 -28.44
C GLU A 53 10.78 -14.61 -26.93
N ALA A 54 11.52 -15.58 -26.39
CA ALA A 54 11.55 -15.84 -24.95
C ALA A 54 12.28 -14.73 -24.18
N GLU A 55 13.40 -14.24 -24.71
CA GLU A 55 14.13 -13.11 -24.13
C GLU A 55 13.31 -11.81 -24.16
N LEU A 56 12.60 -11.53 -25.27
CA LEU A 56 11.66 -10.40 -25.33
C LEU A 56 10.54 -10.48 -24.31
N GLN A 57 10.02 -11.69 -24.05
CA GLN A 57 8.97 -11.89 -23.06
C GLN A 57 9.48 -11.59 -21.64
N GLU A 58 10.72 -11.96 -21.34
CA GLU A 58 11.36 -11.68 -20.05
C GLU A 58 11.63 -10.18 -19.87
N ILE A 59 12.19 -9.50 -20.88
CA ILE A 59 12.43 -8.05 -20.87
C ILE A 59 11.10 -7.29 -20.71
N SER A 60 10.04 -7.71 -21.43
CA SER A 60 8.72 -7.09 -21.33
C SER A 60 8.14 -7.19 -19.92
N GLN A 61 8.31 -8.32 -19.23
CA GLN A 61 7.87 -8.47 -17.84
C GLN A 61 8.66 -7.57 -16.89
N GLN A 62 9.97 -7.42 -17.11
CA GLN A 62 10.81 -6.52 -16.32
C GLN A 62 10.41 -5.05 -16.48
N ILE A 63 10.13 -4.62 -17.72
CA ILE A 63 9.65 -3.26 -18.02
C ILE A 63 8.31 -3.00 -17.31
N GLU A 64 7.35 -3.92 -17.40
CA GLU A 64 6.02 -3.74 -16.79
C GLU A 64 6.09 -3.62 -15.25
N VAL A 65 6.97 -4.41 -14.62
CA VAL A 65 7.22 -4.33 -13.17
C VAL A 65 7.87 -2.99 -12.80
N LEU A 66 8.87 -2.55 -13.57
CA LEU A 66 9.56 -1.28 -13.31
C LEU A 66 8.63 -0.08 -13.52
N ASP A 67 7.81 -0.07 -14.57
CA ASP A 67 6.88 1.01 -14.89
C ASP A 67 5.76 1.15 -13.84
N LYS A 68 5.19 0.03 -13.37
CA LYS A 68 4.24 0.01 -12.23
C LYS A 68 4.87 0.55 -10.94
N ASN A 69 6.16 0.29 -10.71
CA ASN A 69 6.87 0.79 -9.54
C ASN A 69 7.20 2.29 -9.64
N VAL A 70 7.61 2.77 -10.82
CA VAL A 70 7.90 4.19 -11.07
C VAL A 70 6.64 5.04 -10.95
N SER A 71 5.53 4.60 -11.54
CA SER A 71 4.24 5.29 -11.44
C SER A 71 3.71 5.36 -10.00
N SER A 72 3.85 4.28 -9.23
CA SER A 72 3.45 4.23 -7.81
C SER A 72 4.31 5.14 -6.93
N GLU A 73 5.63 5.20 -7.18
CA GLU A 73 6.57 6.06 -6.43
C GLU A 73 6.34 7.55 -6.76
N GLN A 74 6.09 7.87 -8.03
CA GLN A 74 5.71 9.22 -8.45
C GLN A 74 4.37 9.65 -7.87
N LEU A 75 3.36 8.78 -7.89
CA LEU A 75 2.06 9.02 -7.26
C LEU A 75 2.23 9.27 -5.76
N TYR A 76 3.00 8.43 -5.06
CA TYR A 76 3.31 8.62 -3.65
C TYR A 76 3.95 9.99 -3.38
N LYS A 77 4.90 10.42 -4.21
CA LYS A 77 5.52 11.76 -4.09
C LYS A 77 4.55 12.89 -4.35
N LEU A 78 3.69 12.78 -5.36
CA LEU A 78 2.64 13.76 -5.64
C LEU A 78 1.66 13.86 -4.46
N LEU A 79 1.26 12.72 -3.90
CA LEU A 79 0.42 12.63 -2.72
C LEU A 79 1.09 13.19 -1.46
N LEU A 80 2.42 13.12 -1.34
CA LEU A 80 3.19 13.79 -0.29
C LEU A 80 3.21 15.32 -0.44
N ARG A 81 3.11 15.83 -1.67
CA ARG A 81 3.02 17.28 -1.96
C ARG A 81 1.65 17.87 -1.61
N LEU A 82 0.64 17.04 -1.34
CA LEU A 82 -0.65 17.52 -0.83
C LEU A 82 -0.46 18.35 0.45
N GLY A 83 -1.10 19.52 0.48
CA GLY A 83 -0.87 20.63 1.40
C GLY A 83 -1.38 20.44 2.83
N TYR A 84 -1.17 19.28 3.45
CA TYR A 84 -1.60 18.97 4.82
C TYR A 84 -0.71 19.58 5.92
N LYS A 85 0.01 20.68 5.63
CA LYS A 85 1.02 21.25 6.54
C LYS A 85 0.44 21.58 7.91
N ARG A 86 -0.78 22.14 7.95
CA ARG A 86 -1.47 22.50 9.19
C ARG A 86 -1.86 21.25 10.00
N GLN A 87 -2.44 20.25 9.36
CA GLN A 87 -2.88 19.00 9.98
C GLN A 87 -1.67 18.24 10.55
N VAL A 88 -0.57 18.18 9.80
CA VAL A 88 0.69 17.57 10.25
C VAL A 88 1.23 18.30 11.49
N ARG A 89 1.26 19.64 11.48
CA ARG A 89 1.73 20.41 12.64
C ARG A 89 0.88 20.17 13.88
N LEU A 90 -0.45 20.21 13.73
CA LEU A 90 -1.38 19.97 14.85
C LEU A 90 -1.22 18.54 15.41
N PHE A 91 -1.15 17.54 14.54
CA PHE A 91 -0.96 16.16 14.95
C PHE A 91 0.37 15.96 15.70
N ARG A 92 1.46 16.54 15.20
CA ARG A 92 2.76 16.45 15.84
C ARG A 92 2.76 17.08 17.23
N GLN A 93 2.24 18.30 17.35
CA GLN A 93 2.14 18.99 18.64
C GLN A 93 1.34 18.16 19.66
N LEU A 94 0.27 17.52 19.21
CA LEU A 94 -0.58 16.68 20.05
C LEU A 94 0.14 15.40 20.52
N VAL A 95 0.81 14.69 19.62
CA VAL A 95 1.55 13.45 19.94
C VAL A 95 2.79 13.71 20.80
N GLU A 96 3.47 14.83 20.62
CA GLU A 96 4.65 15.20 21.41
C GLU A 96 4.29 15.74 22.80
N ALA A 97 3.15 16.41 22.95
CA ALA A 97 2.78 17.06 24.21
C ALA A 97 2.00 16.16 25.18
N GLN A 98 1.31 15.13 24.70
CA GLN A 98 0.37 14.35 25.52
C GLN A 98 0.62 12.85 25.41
N SER A 99 0.60 12.16 26.56
CA SER A 99 0.76 10.70 26.63
C SER A 99 -0.51 9.94 26.17
N ILE A 100 -1.68 10.56 26.33
CA ILE A 100 -2.97 10.11 25.79
C ILE A 100 -3.53 11.25 24.97
N SER A 101 -3.88 10.97 23.71
CA SER A 101 -4.45 11.98 22.83
C SER A 101 -5.38 11.37 21.79
N ALA A 102 -6.28 12.20 21.26
CA ALA A 102 -7.24 11.83 20.23
C ALA A 102 -7.19 12.86 19.10
N PHE A 103 -7.31 12.40 17.85
CA PHE A 103 -7.26 13.25 16.68
C PHE A 103 -8.34 12.85 15.68
N LEU A 104 -9.25 13.79 15.38
CA LEU A 104 -10.33 13.57 14.42
C LEU A 104 -9.92 14.08 13.04
N ILE A 105 -9.95 13.19 12.05
CA ILE A 105 -9.80 13.55 10.63
C ILE A 105 -11.19 13.54 10.02
N HIS A 106 -11.65 14.70 9.55
CA HIS A 106 -12.94 14.85 8.89
C HIS A 106 -12.80 15.67 7.61
N GLY A 107 -13.80 15.56 6.73
CA GLY A 107 -13.85 16.23 5.44
C GLY A 107 -14.95 15.62 4.57
N SER A 108 -15.17 16.19 3.40
CA SER A 108 -16.12 15.63 2.41
C SER A 108 -15.72 14.21 1.98
N PRO A 109 -16.66 13.33 1.61
CA PRO A 109 -16.35 11.95 1.20
C PRO A 109 -15.23 11.89 0.15
N GLU A 110 -14.33 10.92 0.27
CA GLU A 110 -13.20 10.69 -0.65
C GLU A 110 -12.18 11.84 -0.78
N HIS A 111 -12.11 12.79 0.16
CA HIS A 111 -11.14 13.90 0.14
C HIS A 111 -9.79 13.55 0.78
N GLY A 112 -9.37 12.28 0.67
CA GLY A 112 -8.05 11.83 1.09
C GLY A 112 -7.86 11.70 2.61
N GLN A 113 -8.93 11.58 3.41
CA GLN A 113 -8.85 11.38 4.86
C GLN A 113 -8.04 10.12 5.22
N ARG A 114 -8.31 9.00 4.53
CA ARG A 114 -7.55 7.75 4.69
C ARG A 114 -6.08 7.94 4.35
N TRP A 115 -5.78 8.75 3.32
CA TRP A 115 -4.42 9.07 2.94
C TRP A 115 -3.72 9.92 4.01
N LEU A 116 -4.38 10.98 4.49
CA LEU A 116 -3.86 11.82 5.57
C LEU A 116 -3.59 10.99 6.82
N LEU A 117 -4.50 10.11 7.22
CA LEU A 117 -4.29 9.19 8.33
C LEU A 117 -3.03 8.34 8.15
N ASN A 118 -2.89 7.68 7.00
CA ASN A 118 -1.72 6.84 6.71
C ASN A 118 -0.43 7.65 6.75
N ARG A 119 -0.46 8.87 6.23
CA ARG A 119 0.68 9.80 6.31
C ARG A 119 1.00 10.19 7.75
N LEU A 120 0.00 10.56 8.54
CA LEU A 120 0.21 10.99 9.92
C LEU A 120 0.78 9.86 10.78
N VAL A 121 0.18 8.68 10.69
CA VAL A 121 0.62 7.49 11.43
C VAL A 121 1.99 7.03 10.95
N GLY A 122 2.19 6.88 9.63
CA GLY A 122 3.46 6.36 9.10
C GLY A 122 4.67 7.29 9.29
N GLN A 123 4.46 8.61 9.37
CA GLN A 123 5.56 9.58 9.47
C GLN A 123 5.79 10.12 10.88
N TYR A 124 4.75 10.22 11.71
CA TYR A 124 4.84 10.97 12.97
C TYR A 124 4.44 10.15 14.20
N VAL A 125 3.91 8.95 14.04
CA VAL A 125 3.87 8.00 15.16
C VAL A 125 5.26 7.37 15.22
N PRO A 126 5.98 7.46 16.37
CA PRO A 126 7.37 7.06 16.44
C PRO A 126 7.57 5.62 15.97
N GLN A 127 8.36 5.44 14.89
CA GLN A 127 8.76 4.12 14.36
C GLN A 127 9.55 3.31 15.42
N SER A 128 10.13 3.99 16.41
CA SER A 128 10.99 3.42 17.45
C SER A 128 10.24 2.64 18.53
N ILE A 129 8.90 2.67 18.56
CA ILE A 129 8.11 1.93 19.53
C ILE A 129 7.16 1.02 18.75
N SER A 130 7.50 -0.27 18.69
CA SER A 130 6.57 -1.32 18.26
C SER A 130 5.30 -1.20 19.10
N GLY A 131 4.25 -0.63 18.50
CA GLY A 131 3.02 -0.30 19.19
C GLY A 131 1.87 -1.17 18.71
N LYS A 132 0.93 -1.44 19.59
CA LYS A 132 -0.28 -2.19 19.24
C LYS A 132 -1.25 -1.30 18.49
N VAL A 133 -1.45 -1.59 17.19
CA VAL A 133 -2.40 -0.85 16.35
C VAL A 133 -3.73 -1.62 16.28
N VAL A 134 -4.80 -0.97 16.72
CA VAL A 134 -6.17 -1.51 16.69
C VAL A 134 -6.99 -0.73 15.68
N LYS A 135 -7.36 -1.39 14.56
CA LYS A 135 -8.15 -0.78 13.49
C LYS A 135 -9.60 -1.26 13.55
N ILE A 136 -10.53 -0.31 13.55
CA ILE A 136 -11.96 -0.57 13.68
C ILE A 136 -12.70 0.22 12.61
N ASP A 137 -13.37 -0.50 11.74
CA ASP A 137 -14.30 0.02 10.76
C ASP A 137 -15.73 0.03 11.32
N LEU A 138 -16.29 1.21 11.58
CA LEU A 138 -17.62 1.37 12.16
C LEU A 138 -18.75 1.31 11.11
N SER A 139 -18.41 1.29 9.81
CA SER A 139 -19.40 1.15 8.73
C SER A 139 -20.04 -0.24 8.68
N ARG A 140 -19.43 -1.25 9.30
CA ARG A 140 -19.93 -2.63 9.30
C ARG A 140 -21.30 -2.72 9.98
N LYS A 141 -22.30 -3.23 9.24
CA LYS A 141 -23.71 -3.36 9.67
C LYS A 141 -23.88 -3.90 11.10
N VAL A 142 -23.12 -4.93 11.47
CA VAL A 142 -23.17 -5.57 12.81
C VAL A 142 -22.80 -4.61 13.95
N ARG A 143 -21.97 -3.59 13.69
CA ARG A 143 -21.50 -2.62 14.72
C ARG A 143 -22.43 -1.43 14.83
N ARG A 144 -23.07 -1.02 13.73
CA ARG A 144 -24.10 0.04 13.73
C ARG A 144 -25.30 -0.33 14.59
N THR A 145 -25.60 -1.62 14.70
CA THR A 145 -26.78 -2.12 15.42
C THR A 145 -26.49 -2.68 16.81
N ASN A 146 -25.21 -2.89 17.17
CA ASN A 146 -24.86 -3.59 18.40
C ASN A 146 -23.47 -3.17 18.94
N VAL A 147 -23.46 -2.30 19.96
CA VAL A 147 -22.25 -1.89 20.69
C VAL A 147 -21.55 -3.05 21.40
N SER A 148 -22.28 -4.06 21.87
CA SER A 148 -21.65 -5.27 22.44
C SER A 148 -20.81 -6.02 21.41
N ALA A 149 -21.14 -5.93 20.11
CA ALA A 149 -20.30 -6.46 19.05
C ALA A 149 -19.01 -5.65 18.83
N LEU A 150 -19.05 -4.33 19.04
CA LEU A 150 -17.87 -3.47 19.06
C LEU A 150 -16.93 -3.86 20.21
N TRP A 151 -17.47 -3.99 21.44
CA TRP A 151 -16.70 -4.42 22.60
C TRP A 151 -16.08 -5.80 22.42
N ARG A 152 -16.83 -6.76 21.87
CA ARG A 152 -16.29 -8.09 21.57
C ARG A 152 -15.12 -8.05 20.59
N GLN A 153 -15.20 -7.21 19.56
CA GLN A 153 -14.10 -7.08 18.61
C GLN A 153 -12.90 -6.37 19.23
N LEU A 154 -13.11 -5.32 20.01
CA LEU A 154 -12.06 -4.71 20.82
C LEU A 154 -11.38 -5.74 21.71
N GLY A 155 -12.15 -6.53 22.45
CA GLY A 155 -11.66 -7.63 23.29
C GLY A 155 -10.81 -8.64 22.51
N SER A 156 -11.22 -9.02 21.29
CA SER A 156 -10.45 -9.96 20.47
C SER A 156 -9.04 -9.46 20.13
N TYR A 157 -8.84 -8.15 19.96
CA TYR A 157 -7.49 -7.60 19.75
C TYR A 157 -6.60 -7.80 20.97
N PHE A 158 -7.16 -7.94 22.16
CA PHE A 158 -6.44 -8.11 23.42
C PHE A 158 -6.51 -9.55 23.96
N ASN A 159 -6.86 -10.52 23.11
CA ASN A 159 -7.04 -11.94 23.45
C ASN A 159 -8.08 -12.17 24.55
N LEU A 160 -9.08 -11.29 24.66
CA LEU A 160 -10.25 -11.50 25.50
C LEU A 160 -11.30 -12.22 24.65
N THR A 161 -11.58 -13.47 25.00
CA THR A 161 -12.56 -14.32 24.30
C THR A 161 -13.59 -14.85 25.28
N GLY A 162 -14.88 -14.61 25.01
CA GLY A 162 -15.97 -15.08 25.86
C GLY A 162 -17.28 -14.33 25.60
N ARG A 163 -18.39 -14.86 26.11
CA ARG A 163 -19.64 -14.11 26.21
C ARG A 163 -19.57 -13.26 27.49
N GLY A 164 -19.83 -11.96 27.39
CA GLY A 164 -19.86 -11.06 28.55
C GLY A 164 -18.57 -10.29 28.82
N ILE A 165 -17.70 -10.08 27.82
CA ILE A 165 -16.53 -9.19 27.96
C ILE A 165 -17.01 -7.81 28.39
N SER A 166 -16.55 -7.35 29.54
CA SER A 166 -16.90 -6.03 30.07
C SER A 166 -15.99 -4.95 29.47
N PRO A 167 -16.49 -3.72 29.25
CA PRO A 167 -15.65 -2.60 28.83
C PRO A 167 -14.48 -2.34 29.80
N SER A 168 -14.69 -2.53 31.09
CA SER A 168 -13.67 -2.38 32.14
C SER A 168 -12.51 -3.37 31.98
N GLU A 169 -12.80 -4.63 31.63
CA GLU A 169 -11.78 -5.65 31.40
C GLU A 169 -10.92 -5.32 30.17
N ILE A 170 -11.55 -4.79 29.11
CA ILE A 170 -10.84 -4.30 27.93
C ILE A 170 -9.94 -3.11 28.32
N ALA A 171 -10.47 -2.14 29.06
CA ALA A 171 -9.72 -0.96 29.50
C ALA A 171 -8.49 -1.33 30.35
N GLU A 172 -8.64 -2.27 31.29
CA GLU A 172 -7.55 -2.81 32.10
C GLU A 172 -6.48 -3.48 31.22
N ARG A 173 -6.90 -4.24 30.21
CA ARG A 173 -5.97 -4.91 29.30
C ARG A 173 -5.24 -3.93 28.38
N VAL A 174 -5.92 -2.87 27.94
CA VAL A 174 -5.32 -1.74 27.21
C VAL A 174 -4.30 -1.03 28.09
N TYR A 175 -4.65 -0.74 29.34
CA TYR A 175 -3.75 -0.08 30.29
C TYR A 175 -2.46 -0.88 30.51
N ARG A 176 -2.56 -2.19 30.78
CA ARG A 176 -1.38 -3.07 30.90
C ARG A 176 -0.53 -3.11 29.63
N CYS A 177 -1.17 -3.01 28.46
CA CYS A 177 -0.48 -2.94 27.18
C CYS A 177 0.27 -1.61 27.04
N TRP A 178 -0.37 -0.52 27.44
CA TRP A 178 0.17 0.83 27.38
C TRP A 178 1.37 1.04 28.30
N GLN A 179 1.45 0.31 29.42
CA GLN A 179 2.61 0.34 30.32
C GLN A 179 3.93 -0.12 29.67
N THR A 180 3.87 -0.93 28.60
CA THR A 180 5.09 -1.48 27.95
C THR A 180 5.27 -1.03 26.51
N GLN A 181 4.22 -0.55 25.84
CA GLN A 181 4.26 -0.11 24.44
C GLN A 181 3.16 0.91 24.15
N ASN A 182 3.31 1.66 23.05
CA ASN A 182 2.25 2.55 22.59
C ASN A 182 1.04 1.75 22.08
N VAL A 183 -0.16 2.27 22.30
CA VAL A 183 -1.40 1.70 21.76
C VAL A 183 -2.06 2.76 20.88
N LEU A 184 -2.31 2.41 19.61
CA LEU A 184 -2.98 3.30 18.65
C LEU A 184 -4.34 2.71 18.26
N PHE A 185 -5.41 3.44 18.57
CA PHE A 185 -6.73 3.14 18.06
C PHE A 185 -7.02 3.96 16.80
N VAL A 186 -7.49 3.28 15.75
CA VAL A 186 -7.95 3.89 14.51
C VAL A 186 -9.39 3.49 14.29
N PHE A 187 -10.30 4.46 14.39
CA PHE A 187 -11.71 4.30 14.06
C PHE A 187 -11.99 4.91 12.69
N HIS A 188 -12.46 4.10 11.75
CA HIS A 188 -12.92 4.53 10.44
C HIS A 188 -14.43 4.70 10.44
N ASP A 189 -14.92 5.64 9.63
CA ASP A 189 -16.34 5.86 9.33
C ASP A 189 -17.17 6.12 10.61
N VAL A 190 -16.65 7.02 11.46
CA VAL A 190 -17.23 7.36 12.78
C VAL A 190 -18.62 7.99 12.66
N ASP A 191 -18.89 8.67 11.56
CA ASP A 191 -20.19 9.23 11.19
C ASP A 191 -21.30 8.17 11.09
N CYS A 192 -20.93 6.90 10.95
CA CYS A 192 -21.88 5.78 10.89
C CYS A 192 -22.42 5.34 12.26
N MET A 193 -21.90 5.88 13.36
CA MET A 193 -22.34 5.51 14.71
C MET A 193 -23.66 6.21 15.07
N PRO A 194 -24.67 5.47 15.55
CA PRO A 194 -25.91 6.06 16.04
C PRO A 194 -25.68 7.10 17.14
N PRO A 195 -26.41 8.24 17.14
CA PRO A 195 -26.30 9.26 18.20
C PRO A 195 -26.57 8.71 19.61
N ALA A 196 -27.38 7.66 19.74
CA ALA A 196 -27.71 7.01 21.00
C ALA A 196 -26.48 6.40 21.72
N TYR A 197 -25.34 6.26 21.05
CA TYR A 197 -24.10 5.73 21.62
C TYR A 197 -23.09 6.82 22.03
N LEU A 198 -23.43 8.09 21.88
CA LEU A 198 -22.58 9.24 22.25
C LEU A 198 -22.97 9.88 23.58
N GLN A 199 -23.86 9.24 24.34
CA GLN A 199 -24.37 9.71 25.65
C GLN A 199 -23.52 9.22 26.81
#